data_AF-A0ABD2V7I9-F1
#
_entry.id   AF-A0ABD2V7I9-F1
#
_cell.length_a   1.000
_cell.length_b   1.000
_cell.length_c   1.000
_cell.angle_alpha   90.00
_cell.angle_beta   90.00
_cell.angle_gamma   90.00
#
_symmetry.space_group_name_H-M   'P 1'
#
loop_
_entity.id
_entity.type
_entity.pdbx_description
1 polymer ?
#
loop_
_entity_poly.entity_id
_entity_poly.type
_entity_poly.pdbx_seq_one_letter_code
_entity_poly.pdbx_strand_id
1 'polypeptide(L)'
;MEAANVSIDSSQKASDVSIDPKPQVIYRCKKCRRIVASEEQVVPHEPGEGQKCFKWKKRSDNPYNEPPQCTSIFVEPMKWMQVVEDGCVQDKLQCLGCKARLGFFNWAGMQCNCGAWINPAFQLHKSRLDECHL
;
A
#
# COMPACT_ATOMS: atom_id res chain seq x y z
N MET A 1 -51.52 -5.86 40.25
CA MET A 1 -51.88 -5.83 38.81
C MET A 1 -50.91 -4.85 38.15
N GLU A 2 -49.60 -5.12 38.14
CA GLU A 2 -48.89 -6.15 37.33
C GLU A 2 -49.34 -6.13 35.86
N ALA A 3 -48.49 -6.19 34.84
CA ALA A 3 -47.08 -5.92 34.57
C ALA A 3 -46.92 -6.21 33.04
N ALA A 4 -45.85 -5.68 32.43
CA ALA A 4 -45.12 -6.17 31.23
C ALA A 4 -44.85 -5.00 30.26
N ASN A 5 -43.71 -4.31 30.37
CA ASN A 5 -42.32 -4.63 30.02
C ASN A 5 -41.99 -4.60 28.51
N VAL A 6 -41.15 -3.61 28.21
CA VAL A 6 -40.32 -3.39 27.02
C VAL A 6 -39.51 -4.63 26.64
N SER A 7 -39.48 -4.95 25.34
CA SER A 7 -38.53 -5.89 24.75
C SER A 7 -37.74 -5.16 23.66
N ILE A 8 -36.57 -4.63 24.03
CA ILE A 8 -35.54 -4.19 23.08
C ILE A 8 -34.57 -5.36 22.97
N ASP A 9 -34.58 -6.04 21.82
CA ASP A 9 -33.67 -7.15 21.56
C ASP A 9 -32.23 -6.63 21.49
N SER A 10 -31.44 -7.13 22.44
CA SER A 10 -30.00 -6.95 22.52
C SER A 10 -29.35 -7.98 21.62
N SER A 11 -28.81 -7.54 20.49
CA SER A 11 -27.88 -8.33 19.70
C SER A 11 -26.57 -7.55 19.52
N GLN A 12 -25.89 -7.30 20.64
CA GLN A 12 -24.46 -6.98 20.64
C GLN A 12 -23.70 -8.27 20.36
N LYS A 13 -23.35 -8.51 19.10
CA LYS A 13 -22.47 -9.61 18.71
C LYS A 13 -21.02 -9.17 18.94
N ALA A 14 -20.52 -9.37 20.16
CA ALA A 14 -19.10 -9.33 20.44
C ALA A 14 -18.43 -10.53 19.75
N SER A 15 -17.83 -10.29 18.58
CA SER A 15 -16.95 -11.26 17.96
C SER A 15 -15.60 -11.22 18.67
N ASP A 16 -15.34 -12.27 19.44
CA ASP A 16 -14.04 -12.63 19.99
C ASP A 16 -13.05 -12.82 18.83
N VAL A 17 -12.24 -11.78 18.56
CA VAL A 17 -11.15 -11.85 17.60
C VAL A 17 -9.94 -12.36 18.36
N SER A 18 -9.62 -13.63 18.17
CA SER A 18 -8.34 -14.22 18.53
C SER A 18 -7.21 -13.36 17.95
N ILE A 19 -6.56 -12.58 18.80
CA ILE A 19 -5.42 -11.74 18.44
C ILE A 19 -4.20 -12.65 18.33
N ASP A 20 -4.09 -13.36 17.21
CA ASP A 20 -2.78 -13.81 16.76
C ASP A 20 -1.99 -12.55 16.39
N PRO A 21 -0.87 -12.22 17.08
CA PRO A 21 -0.10 -11.04 16.73
C PRO A 21 0.55 -11.29 15.36
N LYS A 22 -0.09 -10.79 14.31
CA LYS A 22 0.50 -10.75 12.98
C LYS A 22 1.78 -9.90 13.07
N PRO A 23 2.93 -10.37 12.56
CA PRO A 23 4.18 -9.61 12.63
C PRO A 23 3.97 -8.23 11.99
N GLN A 24 4.31 -7.18 12.74
CA GLN A 24 4.08 -5.82 12.28
C GLN A 24 5.26 -5.40 11.40
N VAL A 25 5.01 -5.31 10.08
CA VAL A 25 6.02 -4.85 9.14
C VAL A 25 6.02 -3.33 9.09
N ILE A 26 7.21 -2.74 9.24
CA ILE A 26 7.43 -1.30 9.11
C ILE A 26 8.48 -1.03 8.03
N TYR A 27 8.26 0.03 7.27
CA TYR A 27 9.15 0.49 6.22
C TYR A 27 9.91 1.72 6.68
N ARG A 28 11.23 1.64 6.63
CA ARG A 28 12.15 2.72 7.02
C ARG A 28 12.88 3.26 5.80
N CYS A 29 13.17 4.55 5.79
CA CYS A 29 14.04 5.14 4.78
C CYS A 29 15.43 4.52 4.86
N LYS A 30 15.93 3.97 3.76
CA LYS A 30 17.24 3.29 3.73
C LYS A 30 18.44 4.17 4.10
N LYS A 31 18.32 5.49 3.87
CA LYS A 31 19.39 6.45 4.15
C LYS A 31 19.45 6.90 5.62
N CYS A 32 18.29 7.14 6.26
CA CYS A 32 18.25 7.75 7.59
C CYS A 32 17.44 6.96 8.63
N ARG A 33 16.92 5.79 8.25
CA ARG A 33 16.15 4.84 9.08
C ARG A 33 14.86 5.39 9.69
N ARG A 34 14.46 6.62 9.35
CA ARG A 34 13.14 7.18 9.71
C ARG A 34 12.03 6.31 9.13
N ILE A 35 11.01 6.00 9.94
CA ILE A 35 9.82 5.27 9.51
C ILE A 35 9.05 6.12 8.49
N VAL A 36 8.63 5.50 7.38
CA VAL A 36 7.94 6.17 6.29
C VAL A 36 6.60 5.54 5.93
N ALA A 37 6.39 4.27 6.28
CA ALA A 37 5.11 3.56 6.15
C ALA A 37 5.06 2.36 7.12
N SER A 38 3.87 1.91 7.47
CA SER A 38 3.60 0.58 8.04
C SER A 38 2.90 -0.32 7.00
N GLU A 39 2.85 -1.62 7.27
CA GLU A 39 2.13 -2.59 6.43
C GLU A 39 0.64 -2.25 6.27
N GLU A 40 0.01 -1.72 7.33
CA GLU A 40 -1.40 -1.34 7.33
C GLU A 40 -1.72 -0.25 6.30
N GLN A 41 -0.73 0.55 5.95
CA GLN A 41 -0.86 1.63 4.98
C GLN A 41 -0.57 1.15 3.55
N VAL A 42 -0.11 -0.08 3.36
CA VAL A 42 0.19 -0.65 2.05
C VAL A 42 -1.12 -1.02 1.38
N VAL A 43 -1.30 -0.54 0.15
CA VAL A 43 -2.40 -0.91 -0.72
C VAL A 43 -1.98 -2.16 -1.51
N PRO A 44 -2.54 -3.35 -1.17
CA PRO A 44 -2.23 -4.57 -1.90
C PRO A 44 -2.81 -4.51 -3.31
N HIS A 45 -2.15 -5.16 -4.26
CA HIS A 45 -2.67 -5.36 -5.60
C HIS A 45 -2.17 -6.67 -6.18
N GLU A 46 -2.98 -7.28 -7.03
CA GLU A 46 -2.63 -8.50 -7.75
C GLU A 46 -1.92 -8.15 -9.08
N PRO A 47 -1.04 -9.01 -9.61
CA PRO A 47 -0.44 -8.82 -10.91
C PRO A 47 -1.49 -8.63 -12.02
N GLY A 48 -1.50 -7.45 -12.63
CA GLY A 48 -2.42 -7.14 -13.73
C GLY A 48 -1.88 -7.54 -15.10
N GLU A 49 -2.77 -7.54 -16.10
CA GLU A 49 -2.43 -7.94 -17.47
C GLU A 49 -1.57 -6.90 -18.23
N GLY A 50 -1.38 -5.71 -17.68
CA GLY A 50 -0.79 -4.60 -18.42
C GLY A 50 0.64 -4.86 -18.91
N GLN A 51 1.41 -5.78 -18.32
CA GLN A 51 2.70 -6.19 -18.90
C GLN A 51 2.54 -6.81 -20.31
N LYS A 52 1.50 -7.61 -20.53
CA LYS A 52 1.20 -8.26 -21.82
C LYS A 52 0.83 -7.23 -22.89
N CYS A 53 0.13 -6.17 -22.49
CA CYS A 53 -0.28 -5.08 -23.38
C CYS A 53 0.91 -4.21 -23.86
N PHE A 54 1.82 -3.83 -22.95
CA PHE A 54 2.84 -2.81 -23.24
C PHE A 54 4.27 -3.35 -23.47
N LYS A 55 4.61 -4.56 -23.04
CA LYS A 55 5.96 -5.14 -23.25
C LYS A 55 5.90 -6.31 -24.23
N TRP A 56 6.15 -6.03 -25.51
CA TRP A 56 6.19 -7.04 -26.60
C TRP A 56 7.00 -8.29 -26.23
N LYS A 57 8.17 -8.11 -25.60
CA LYS A 57 9.07 -9.20 -25.17
C LYS A 57 8.49 -10.14 -24.09
N LYS A 58 7.37 -9.79 -23.46
CA LYS A 58 6.70 -10.60 -22.42
C LYS A 58 5.38 -11.23 -22.88
N ARG A 59 5.09 -11.20 -24.19
CA ARG A 59 3.89 -11.83 -24.77
C ARG A 59 4.00 -13.35 -24.90
N SER A 60 5.20 -13.92 -24.73
CA SER A 60 5.36 -15.37 -24.65
C SER A 60 4.75 -15.85 -23.33
N ASP A 61 3.56 -16.42 -23.42
CA ASP A 61 2.86 -17.10 -22.34
C ASP A 61 3.61 -18.39 -22.03
N ASN A 62 4.80 -18.26 -21.44
CA ASN A 62 5.55 -19.41 -20.96
C ASN A 62 4.97 -19.77 -19.59
N PRO A 63 4.29 -20.93 -19.43
CA PRO A 63 3.67 -21.33 -18.17
C PRO A 63 4.68 -21.55 -17.04
N TYR A 64 5.99 -21.58 -17.36
CA TYR A 64 7.08 -21.66 -16.38
C TYR A 64 7.60 -20.30 -15.88
N ASN A 65 7.07 -19.16 -16.38
CA ASN A 65 7.49 -17.85 -15.87
C ASN A 65 6.87 -17.60 -14.50
N GLU A 66 7.72 -17.31 -13.51
CA GLU A 66 7.26 -16.84 -12.20
C GLU A 66 6.45 -15.55 -12.33
N PRO A 67 5.42 -15.36 -11.47
CA PRO A 67 4.63 -14.14 -11.48
C PRO A 67 5.54 -12.91 -11.28
N PRO A 68 5.29 -11.80 -11.98
CA PRO A 68 6.17 -10.66 -11.94
C PRO A 68 6.16 -10.01 -10.54
N GLN A 69 7.32 -10.02 -9.88
CA GLN A 69 7.47 -9.40 -8.56
C GLN A 69 7.41 -7.87 -8.62
N CYS A 70 6.72 -7.26 -7.65
CA CYS A 70 6.61 -5.82 -7.52
C CYS A 70 7.88 -5.22 -6.91
N THR A 71 8.47 -4.25 -7.63
CA THR A 71 9.69 -3.53 -7.22
C THR A 71 9.42 -2.39 -6.23
N SER A 72 8.14 -2.08 -6.01
CA SER A 72 7.67 -0.96 -5.21
C SER A 72 6.46 -1.39 -4.41
N ILE A 73 6.28 -0.78 -3.25
CA ILE A 73 5.01 -0.84 -2.50
C ILE A 73 4.18 0.38 -2.90
N PHE A 74 2.87 0.24 -2.82
CA PHE A 74 1.93 1.34 -2.97
C PHE A 74 1.28 1.55 -1.61
N VAL A 75 1.06 2.80 -1.25
CA VAL A 75 0.50 3.16 0.06
C VAL A 75 -0.69 4.10 -0.09
N GLU A 76 -1.49 4.22 0.95
CA GLU A 76 -2.45 5.32 1.03
C GLU A 76 -1.71 6.67 1.18
N PRO A 77 -2.29 7.79 0.70
CA PRO A 77 -1.72 9.11 0.91
C PRO A 77 -1.54 9.39 2.41
N MET A 78 -0.32 9.74 2.82
CA MET A 78 0.00 10.03 4.23
C MET A 78 0.26 11.52 4.47
N LYS A 79 -0.05 11.99 5.69
CA LYS A 79 0.16 13.41 6.10
C LYS A 79 1.56 13.94 5.79
N TRP A 80 2.59 13.11 5.96
CA TRP A 80 3.98 13.53 5.72
C TRP A 80 4.30 13.79 4.25
N MET A 81 3.49 13.28 3.33
CA MET A 81 3.71 13.44 1.90
C MET A 81 3.29 14.83 1.39
N GLN A 82 2.52 15.61 2.16
CA GLN A 82 2.09 17.01 1.86
C GLN A 82 1.41 17.21 0.49
N VAL A 83 1.05 16.13 -0.18
CA VAL A 83 0.57 16.12 -1.57
C VAL A 83 -0.77 16.78 -1.83
N VAL A 84 -1.65 16.83 -0.81
CA VAL A 84 -2.99 17.41 -0.94
C VAL A 84 -2.93 18.94 -0.81
N GLU A 85 -1.99 19.44 -0.01
CA GLU A 85 -1.88 20.88 0.31
C GLU A 85 -1.21 21.66 -0.82
N ASP A 86 -0.30 21.03 -1.56
CA ASP A 86 0.47 21.68 -2.64
C ASP A 86 -0.31 21.78 -3.98
N GLY A 87 -1.50 21.17 -4.09
CA GLY A 87 -2.30 21.18 -5.33
C GLY A 87 -1.67 20.41 -6.51
N CYS A 88 -0.55 19.72 -6.29
CA CYS A 88 0.19 18.99 -7.31
C CYS A 88 -0.53 17.68 -7.72
N VAL A 89 -0.70 17.46 -9.02
CA VAL A 89 -1.30 16.21 -9.56
C VAL A 89 -0.33 15.02 -9.49
N GLN A 90 0.96 15.30 -9.57
CA GLN A 90 2.03 14.30 -9.50
C GLN A 90 3.34 14.95 -9.04
N ASP A 91 4.11 14.28 -8.17
CA ASP A 91 5.45 14.71 -7.79
C ASP A 91 6.26 13.59 -7.09
N LYS A 92 7.52 13.87 -6.75
CA LYS A 92 8.45 12.98 -6.06
C LYS A 92 8.15 12.94 -4.57
N LEU A 93 8.11 11.72 -4.00
CA LEU A 93 8.05 11.53 -2.56
C LEU A 93 9.46 11.58 -1.96
N GLN A 94 9.70 12.55 -1.09
CA GLN A 94 10.98 12.75 -0.41
C GLN A 94 10.88 12.44 1.07
N CYS A 95 11.91 11.78 1.63
CA CYS A 95 11.99 11.55 3.05
C CYS A 95 12.06 12.88 3.82
N LEU A 96 11.19 13.10 4.80
CA LEU A 96 11.25 14.28 5.66
C LEU A 96 12.55 14.40 6.47
N GLY A 97 13.30 13.30 6.66
CA GLY A 97 14.52 13.29 7.47
C GLY A 97 15.76 13.71 6.71
N CYS A 98 15.99 13.09 5.55
CA CYS A 98 17.24 13.25 4.80
C CYS A 98 17.04 13.78 3.38
N LYS A 99 15.81 14.15 3.02
CA LYS A 99 15.38 14.64 1.69
C LYS A 99 15.71 13.69 0.53
N ALA A 100 16.10 12.45 0.82
CA ALA A 100 16.30 11.43 -0.21
C ALA A 100 14.96 11.08 -0.88
N ARG A 101 14.99 10.90 -2.20
CA ARG A 101 13.83 10.43 -2.95
C ARG A 101 13.52 8.98 -2.59
N LEU A 102 12.30 8.74 -2.10
CA LEU A 102 11.78 7.41 -1.77
C LEU A 102 10.92 6.85 -2.90
N GLY A 103 10.28 7.72 -3.67
CA GLY A 103 9.34 7.30 -4.70
C GLY A 103 8.73 8.46 -5.48
N PHE A 104 7.47 8.29 -5.87
CA PHE A 104 6.70 9.21 -6.70
C PHE A 104 5.20 8.97 -6.49
N PHE A 105 4.38 10.00 -6.66
CA PHE A 105 2.94 9.84 -6.66
C PHE A 105 2.30 10.41 -7.92
N ASN A 106 1.14 9.86 -8.28
CA ASN A 106 0.28 10.36 -9.35
C ASN A 106 -1.20 10.13 -8.97
N TRP A 107 -1.97 11.20 -8.88
CA TRP A 107 -3.40 11.13 -8.57
C TRP A 107 -4.24 10.47 -9.68
N ALA A 108 -3.81 10.57 -10.94
CA ALA A 108 -4.43 9.83 -12.05
C ALA A 108 -4.09 8.33 -12.04
N GLY A 109 -3.18 7.91 -11.15
CA GLY A 109 -2.73 6.54 -11.04
C GLY A 109 -1.49 6.23 -11.88
N MET A 110 -0.98 5.01 -11.75
CA MET A 110 0.16 4.54 -12.52
C MET A 110 0.18 3.02 -12.63
N GLN A 111 0.89 2.52 -13.65
CA GLN A 111 1.10 1.10 -13.82
C GLN A 111 2.21 0.58 -12.89
N CYS A 112 1.92 -0.44 -12.08
CA CYS A 112 2.92 -1.18 -11.33
C CYS A 112 3.77 -2.04 -12.26
N ASN A 113 4.99 -2.38 -11.84
CA ASN A 113 5.84 -3.33 -12.55
C ASN A 113 5.10 -4.64 -12.84
N CYS A 114 4.26 -5.16 -11.95
CA CYS A 114 3.51 -6.40 -12.20
C CYS A 114 2.44 -6.28 -13.30
N GLY A 115 2.12 -5.07 -13.77
CA GLY A 115 1.14 -4.83 -14.82
C GLY A 115 -0.20 -4.27 -14.32
N ALA A 116 -0.43 -4.24 -13.00
CA ALA A 116 -1.62 -3.66 -12.39
C ALA A 116 -1.67 -2.14 -12.55
N TRP A 117 -2.86 -1.57 -12.74
CA TRP A 117 -3.08 -0.14 -12.66
C TRP A 117 -3.49 0.24 -11.24
N ILE A 118 -2.75 1.14 -10.60
CA ILE A 118 -3.00 1.57 -9.22
C ILE A 118 -3.53 3.01 -9.25
N ASN A 119 -4.66 3.27 -8.59
CA ASN A 119 -5.23 4.61 -8.47
C ASN A 119 -5.86 4.81 -7.06
N PRO A 120 -5.53 5.89 -6.34
CA PRO A 120 -4.43 6.81 -6.61
C PRO A 120 -3.08 6.12 -6.39
N ALA A 121 -2.04 6.54 -7.10
CA ALA A 121 -0.75 5.86 -7.03
C ALA A 121 0.24 6.61 -6.15
N PHE A 122 0.51 6.10 -4.96
CA PHE A 122 1.59 6.58 -4.09
C PHE A 122 2.65 5.49 -3.97
N GLN A 123 3.65 5.56 -4.84
CA GLN A 123 4.65 4.53 -5.01
C GLN A 123 5.87 4.82 -4.15
N LEU A 124 6.29 3.84 -3.33
CA LEU A 124 7.59 3.86 -2.65
C LEU A 124 8.46 2.70 -3.17
N HIS A 125 9.68 3.00 -3.60
CA HIS A 125 10.57 1.99 -4.17
C HIS A 125 11.21 1.15 -3.08
N LYS A 126 11.10 -0.18 -3.16
CA LYS A 126 11.71 -1.11 -2.20
C LYS A 126 13.22 -0.93 -2.09
N SER A 127 13.89 -0.56 -3.19
CA SER A 127 15.34 -0.27 -3.19
C SER A 127 15.75 0.94 -2.34
N ARG A 128 14.80 1.81 -1.96
CA ARG A 128 15.00 3.01 -1.13
C ARG A 128 14.49 2.83 0.29
N LEU A 129 13.94 1.65 0.61
CA LEU A 129 13.37 1.31 1.89
C LEU A 129 14.13 0.15 2.53
N ASP A 130 14.04 0.07 3.85
CA ASP A 130 14.32 -1.15 4.60
C ASP A 130 13.01 -1.65 5.21
N GLU A 131 12.73 -2.93 4.99
CA GLU A 131 11.63 -3.66 5.62
C GLU A 131 12.12 -4.19 6.97
N CYS A 132 11.38 -3.94 8.04
CA CYS A 132 11.67 -4.44 9.37
C CYS A 132 10.44 -5.14 9.93
N HIS A 133 10.61 -6.35 10.45
CA HIS A 133 9.58 -7.09 11.14
C HIS A 133 9.72 -6.85 12.66
N LEU A 134 8.64 -6.41 13.29
CA LEU A 134 8.50 -6.30 14.74
C LEU A 134 7.79 -7.52 15.31
#